data_AF-A0A1Q4ZPZ5-F1
#
_entry.id   AF-A0A1Q4ZPZ5-F1
#
_cell.length_a   1.000
_cell.length_b   1.000
_cell.length_c   1.000
_cell.angle_alpha   90.00
_cell.angle_beta   90.00
_cell.angle_gamma   90.00
#
_symmetry.space_group_name_H-M   'P 1'
#
loop_
_entity.id
_entity.type
_entity.pdbx_description
1 polymer ?
#
loop_
_entity_poly.entity_id
_entity_poly.type
_entity_poly.pdbx_seq_one_letter_code
_entity_poly.pdbx_strand_id
1 'polypeptide(L)'
;MAPQQESELVRAMLADQVGIDPDRVGPVLDLAALRVVNNAWRNSPVEDWHAGDGPLSDGDMLCINSHTCWRVRQIIRRWRREVGLATDADTGQLDDVSVDDWDWLAARIWRWLVNPQRLPPGGLPLVEVAGDDLADFSDQVAGDDLADFSDHVAGELGGWAAAAEERGGRHAAWRAAAHGGLACHHWWGTPTWPSLVDDFVTALDEPSHRHWGPDGQRRRRLQPEPAQVADRGALRKTLLREPWALQPVAAQWVVAAGIGYLQPDIPPLPTSADTSTSASGVS
;
A
#
# COMPACT_ATOMS: atom_id res chain seq x y z
N MET A 1 5.12 -26.97 5.95
CA MET A 1 6.38 -26.40 5.42
C MET A 1 7.28 -26.12 6.62
N ALA A 2 8.56 -26.47 6.57
CA ALA A 2 9.47 -26.13 7.67
C ALA A 2 9.66 -24.59 7.71
N PRO A 3 9.79 -23.94 8.88
CA PRO A 3 9.95 -22.49 8.99
C PRO A 3 11.08 -21.91 8.12
N GLN A 4 12.17 -22.65 7.97
CA GLN A 4 13.30 -22.27 7.13
C GLN A 4 12.94 -22.25 5.63
N GLN A 5 12.16 -23.23 5.16
CA GLN A 5 11.68 -23.27 3.78
C GLN A 5 10.71 -22.12 3.48
N GLU A 6 9.88 -21.73 4.46
CA GLU A 6 9.00 -20.56 4.34
C GLU A 6 9.83 -19.27 4.20
N SER A 7 10.83 -19.08 5.06
CA SER A 7 11.72 -17.91 4.98
C SER A 7 12.49 -17.82 3.66
N GLU A 8 13.00 -18.95 3.15
CA GLU A 8 13.67 -18.99 1.84
C GLU A 8 12.71 -18.64 0.70
N LEU A 9 11.49 -19.16 0.73
CA LEU A 9 10.46 -18.82 -0.26
C LEU A 9 10.12 -17.33 -0.23
N VAL A 10 9.88 -16.76 0.94
CA VAL A 10 9.54 -15.33 1.08
C VAL A 10 10.71 -14.46 0.61
N ARG A 11 11.95 -14.84 0.93
CA ARG A 11 13.14 -14.14 0.43
C ARG A 11 13.22 -14.16 -1.10
N ALA A 12 12.95 -15.31 -1.73
CA ALA A 12 12.90 -15.42 -3.19
C ALA A 12 11.77 -14.58 -3.80
N MET A 13 10.58 -14.59 -3.21
CA MET A 13 9.46 -13.74 -3.65
C MET A 13 9.84 -12.25 -3.65
N LEU A 14 10.49 -11.79 -2.58
CA LEU A 14 10.93 -10.40 -2.46
C LEU A 14 11.99 -10.02 -3.51
N ALA A 15 12.94 -10.91 -3.77
CA ALA A 15 13.99 -10.67 -4.76
C ALA A 15 13.46 -10.72 -6.19
N ASP A 16 12.76 -11.81 -6.55
CA ASP A 16 12.51 -12.16 -7.94
C ASP A 16 11.15 -11.67 -8.44
N GLN A 17 10.13 -11.61 -7.57
CA GLN A 17 8.79 -11.19 -7.98
C GLN A 17 8.52 -9.73 -7.65
N VAL A 18 8.95 -9.28 -6.47
CA VAL A 18 8.75 -7.90 -6.02
C VAL A 18 9.86 -6.96 -6.53
N GLY A 19 11.08 -7.49 -6.72
CA GLY A 19 12.20 -6.73 -7.26
C GLY A 19 12.89 -5.82 -6.24
N ILE A 20 13.00 -6.25 -4.97
CA ILE A 20 13.78 -5.55 -3.95
C ILE A 20 14.92 -6.41 -3.41
N ASP A 21 15.94 -5.79 -2.81
CA ASP A 21 16.95 -6.53 -2.03
C ASP A 21 16.34 -6.96 -0.68
N PRO A 22 16.07 -8.27 -0.46
CA PRO A 22 15.44 -8.74 0.77
C PRO A 22 16.36 -8.66 1.98
N ASP A 23 17.67 -8.50 1.78
CA ASP A 23 18.64 -8.44 2.86
C ASP A 23 18.81 -7.01 3.40
N ARG A 24 18.09 -6.01 2.84
CA ARG A 24 18.15 -4.61 3.27
C ARG A 24 16.90 -4.17 4.03
N VAL A 25 17.10 -3.65 5.25
CA VAL A 25 16.02 -3.18 6.13
C VAL A 25 15.15 -2.11 5.47
N GLY A 26 15.74 -1.15 4.75
CA GLY A 26 15.01 -0.03 4.16
C GLY A 26 13.89 -0.44 3.19
N PRO A 27 14.22 -1.09 2.06
CA PRO A 27 13.22 -1.57 1.09
C PRO A 27 12.17 -2.50 1.70
N VAL A 28 12.59 -3.42 2.59
CA VAL A 28 11.68 -4.35 3.26
C VAL A 28 10.67 -3.60 4.11
N LEU A 29 11.11 -2.69 4.98
CA LEU A 29 10.20 -1.92 5.84
C LEU A 29 9.31 -0.94 5.05
N ASP A 30 9.79 -0.39 3.94
CA ASP A 30 8.98 0.47 3.06
C ASP A 30 7.83 -0.30 2.39
N LEU A 31 7.99 -1.60 2.11
CA LEU A 31 6.92 -2.46 1.62
C LEU A 31 6.05 -3.04 2.73
N ALA A 32 6.63 -3.33 3.90
CA ALA A 32 5.84 -3.70 5.08
C ALA A 32 4.80 -2.62 5.43
N ALA A 33 5.17 -1.35 5.23
CA ALA A 33 4.24 -0.22 5.34
C ALA A 33 2.99 -0.38 4.45
N LEU A 34 3.14 -0.90 3.23
CA LEU A 34 2.01 -1.11 2.32
C LEU A 34 1.10 -2.22 2.83
N ARG A 35 1.66 -3.32 3.36
CA ARG A 35 0.84 -4.36 4.01
C ARG A 35 0.08 -3.81 5.20
N VAL A 36 0.71 -2.96 6.02
CA VAL A 36 0.03 -2.30 7.13
C VAL A 36 -1.16 -1.49 6.63
N VAL A 37 -1.00 -0.68 5.59
CA VAL A 37 -2.12 0.10 5.03
C VAL A 37 -3.16 -0.81 4.39
N ASN A 38 -2.75 -1.83 3.66
CA ASN A 38 -3.67 -2.75 3.01
C ASN A 38 -4.56 -3.47 4.03
N ASN A 39 -4.00 -3.95 5.13
CA ASN A 39 -4.77 -4.72 6.10
C ASN A 39 -5.47 -3.84 7.13
N ALA A 40 -4.76 -2.88 7.72
CA ALA A 40 -5.31 -2.09 8.82
C ALA A 40 -6.21 -0.94 8.32
N TRP A 41 -6.03 -0.47 7.08
CA TRP A 41 -6.86 0.60 6.51
C TRP A 41 -7.76 0.11 5.37
N ARG A 42 -7.22 -0.39 4.26
CA ARG A 42 -8.03 -0.73 3.08
C ARG A 42 -9.00 -1.87 3.38
N ASN A 43 -8.48 -3.03 3.82
CA ASN A 43 -9.28 -4.21 4.12
C ASN A 43 -9.81 -4.16 5.56
N SER A 44 -10.54 -3.09 5.87
CA SER A 44 -11.13 -2.81 7.18
C SER A 44 -12.58 -2.32 6.99
N PRO A 45 -13.30 -1.91 8.06
CA PRO A 45 -14.60 -1.24 7.94
C PRO A 45 -14.62 -0.03 6.98
N VAL A 46 -13.46 0.52 6.62
CA VAL A 46 -13.33 1.53 5.55
C VAL A 46 -13.90 1.06 4.21
N GLU A 47 -13.91 -0.24 3.89
CA GLU A 47 -14.58 -0.74 2.67
C GLU A 47 -16.08 -0.45 2.70
N ASP A 48 -16.71 -0.51 3.88
CA ASP A 48 -18.14 -0.22 4.03
C ASP A 48 -18.39 1.28 3.87
N TRP A 49 -17.47 2.15 4.33
CA TRP A 49 -17.52 3.60 4.08
C TRP A 49 -17.30 3.97 2.61
N HIS A 50 -16.73 3.06 1.83
CA HIS A 50 -16.50 3.22 0.40
C HIS A 50 -17.58 2.56 -0.46
N ALA A 51 -18.27 1.54 0.06
CA ALA A 51 -19.24 0.77 -0.69
C ALA A 51 -20.54 1.56 -0.94
N GLY A 52 -21.15 1.33 -2.11
CA GLY A 52 -22.47 1.89 -2.44
C GLY A 52 -22.51 3.41 -2.43
N ASP A 53 -23.39 3.98 -1.61
CA ASP A 53 -23.57 5.42 -1.41
C ASP A 53 -22.75 5.97 -0.23
N GLY A 54 -21.71 5.23 0.20
CA GLY A 54 -20.81 5.63 1.27
C GLY A 54 -20.06 6.95 0.99
N PRO A 55 -19.52 7.60 2.03
CA PRO A 55 -18.89 8.93 1.92
C PRO A 55 -17.59 8.96 1.11
N LEU A 56 -16.97 7.81 0.81
CA LEU A 56 -15.68 7.74 0.11
C LEU A 56 -15.84 7.28 -1.35
N SER A 57 -15.49 8.17 -2.28
CA SER A 57 -15.40 7.82 -3.70
C SER A 57 -14.16 6.97 -4.02
N ASP A 58 -14.12 6.35 -5.20
CA ASP A 58 -12.91 5.68 -5.71
C ASP A 58 -11.70 6.63 -5.75
N GLY A 59 -11.93 7.89 -6.13
CA GLY A 59 -10.91 8.94 -6.13
C GLY A 59 -10.38 9.24 -4.74
N ASP A 60 -11.25 9.26 -3.74
CA ASP A 60 -10.86 9.42 -2.34
C ASP A 60 -10.02 8.21 -1.89
N MET A 61 -10.42 6.99 -2.25
CA MET A 61 -9.63 5.79 -1.93
C MET A 61 -8.22 5.84 -2.55
N LEU A 62 -8.07 6.28 -3.80
CA LEU A 62 -6.73 6.48 -4.39
C LEU A 62 -5.89 7.46 -3.57
N CYS A 63 -6.45 8.63 -3.26
CA CYS A 63 -5.74 9.69 -2.54
C CYS A 63 -5.41 9.28 -1.10
N ILE A 64 -6.39 8.78 -0.36
CA ILE A 64 -6.26 8.41 1.05
C ILE A 64 -5.31 7.21 1.20
N ASN A 65 -5.43 6.17 0.38
CA ASN A 65 -4.52 5.02 0.46
C ASN A 65 -3.07 5.44 0.19
N SER A 66 -2.83 6.28 -0.83
CA SER A 66 -1.50 6.78 -1.17
C SER A 66 -0.90 7.64 -0.06
N HIS A 67 -1.69 8.56 0.52
CA HIS A 67 -1.26 9.39 1.65
C HIS A 67 -0.97 8.55 2.89
N THR A 68 -1.82 7.56 3.17
CA THR A 68 -1.66 6.66 4.31
C THR A 68 -0.39 5.82 4.15
N CYS A 69 -0.10 5.30 2.95
CA CYS A 69 1.17 4.62 2.63
C CYS A 69 2.37 5.54 2.89
N TRP A 70 2.32 6.78 2.39
CA TRP A 70 3.38 7.75 2.64
C TRP A 70 3.59 7.98 4.14
N ARG A 71 2.51 8.21 4.90
CA ARG A 71 2.59 8.55 6.31
C ARG A 71 3.07 7.39 7.18
N VAL A 72 2.57 6.18 6.94
CA VAL A 72 3.04 4.97 7.65
C VAL A 72 4.52 4.72 7.37
N ARG A 73 4.99 4.93 6.13
CA ARG A 73 6.44 4.89 5.82
C ARG A 73 7.23 5.91 6.63
N GLN A 74 6.75 7.15 6.78
CA GLN A 74 7.43 8.15 7.61
C GLN A 74 7.52 7.71 9.08
N ILE A 75 6.46 7.11 9.61
CA ILE A 75 6.42 6.57 10.98
C ILE A 75 7.46 5.46 11.14
N ILE A 76 7.48 4.48 10.23
CA ILE A 76 8.40 3.35 10.25
C ILE A 76 9.86 3.81 10.06
N ARG A 77 10.13 4.71 9.10
CA ARG A 77 11.48 5.27 8.89
C ARG A 77 11.99 6.09 10.07
N ARG A 78 11.10 6.76 10.80
CA ARG A 78 11.45 7.43 12.05
C ARG A 78 11.79 6.41 13.13
N TRP A 79 10.91 5.43 13.36
CA TRP A 79 11.15 4.35 14.33
C TRP A 79 12.45 3.60 14.04
N ARG A 80 12.70 3.22 12.79
CA ARG A 80 13.94 2.56 12.36
C ARG A 80 15.20 3.32 12.80
N ARG A 81 15.19 4.65 12.68
CA ARG A 81 16.29 5.51 13.14
C ARG A 81 16.38 5.57 14.67
N GLU A 82 15.26 5.55 15.38
CA GLU A 82 15.20 5.55 16.85
C GLU A 82 15.80 4.26 17.43
N VAL A 83 15.58 3.10 16.77
CA VAL A 83 16.19 1.81 17.15
C VAL A 83 17.59 1.59 16.56
N GLY A 84 18.20 2.62 15.96
CA GLY A 84 19.60 2.57 15.48
C GLY A 84 19.83 1.82 14.17
N LEU A 85 18.79 1.48 13.41
CA LEU A 85 18.91 0.74 12.16
C LEU A 85 19.10 1.68 10.95
N ALA A 86 20.22 1.48 10.23
CA ALA A 86 20.49 2.16 8.97
C ALA A 86 19.56 1.66 7.84
N THR A 87 19.45 2.42 6.75
CA THR A 87 18.62 2.00 5.59
C THR A 87 19.15 0.75 4.91
N ASP A 88 20.47 0.63 4.87
CA ASP A 88 21.24 -0.43 4.24
C ASP A 88 21.67 -1.52 5.23
N ALA A 89 21.21 -1.46 6.48
CA ALA A 89 21.44 -2.50 7.47
C ALA A 89 20.90 -3.86 6.99
N ASP A 90 21.54 -4.92 7.47
CA ASP A 90 21.11 -6.30 7.22
C ASP A 90 19.77 -6.57 7.91
N THR A 91 18.83 -7.21 7.22
CA THR A 91 17.51 -7.53 7.80
C THR A 91 17.55 -8.45 9.00
N GLY A 92 18.62 -9.24 9.18
CA GLY A 92 18.84 -10.02 10.40
C GLY A 92 18.92 -9.16 11.67
N GLN A 93 19.33 -7.90 11.57
CA GLN A 93 19.37 -6.97 12.71
C GLN A 93 17.97 -6.61 13.23
N LEU A 94 16.90 -6.89 12.46
CA LEU A 94 15.53 -6.74 12.97
C LEU A 94 15.19 -7.79 14.05
N ASP A 95 15.90 -8.91 14.09
CA ASP A 95 15.74 -9.93 15.13
C ASP A 95 16.33 -9.47 16.48
N ASP A 96 17.21 -8.44 16.47
CA ASP A 96 17.80 -7.85 17.69
C ASP A 96 16.95 -6.69 18.26
N VAL A 97 15.91 -6.25 17.55
CA VAL A 97 15.00 -5.19 18.01
C VAL A 97 14.07 -5.76 19.08
N SER A 98 13.94 -5.03 20.20
CA SER A 98 13.14 -5.50 21.33
C SER A 98 11.65 -5.61 21.01
N VAL A 99 10.95 -6.49 21.74
CA VAL A 99 9.48 -6.61 21.64
C VAL A 99 8.80 -5.27 21.97
N ASP A 100 9.26 -4.59 23.02
CA ASP A 100 8.75 -3.26 23.40
C ASP A 100 8.87 -2.23 22.26
N ASP A 101 9.96 -2.29 21.47
CA ASP A 101 10.13 -1.40 20.31
C ASP A 101 9.15 -1.72 19.18
N TRP A 102 8.82 -2.99 18.95
CA TRP A 102 7.82 -3.42 17.97
C TRP A 102 6.41 -3.02 18.41
N ASP A 103 6.06 -3.23 19.68
CA ASP A 103 4.79 -2.80 20.26
C ASP A 103 4.64 -1.28 20.19
N TRP A 104 5.72 -0.55 20.45
CA TRP A 104 5.72 0.90 20.35
C TRP A 104 5.53 1.39 18.91
N LEU A 105 6.10 0.70 17.92
CA LEU A 105 5.83 0.98 16.51
C LEU A 105 4.35 0.75 16.18
N ALA A 106 3.79 -0.39 16.58
CA ALA A 106 2.39 -0.72 16.37
C ALA A 106 1.46 0.32 17.01
N ALA A 107 1.68 0.67 18.28
CA ALA A 107 0.90 1.68 19.00
C ALA A 107 0.97 3.07 18.34
N ARG A 108 2.14 3.45 17.80
CA ARG A 108 2.32 4.73 17.12
C ARG A 108 1.56 4.80 15.79
N ILE A 109 1.55 3.70 15.03
CA ILE A 109 0.78 3.61 13.79
C ILE A 109 -0.72 3.60 14.12
N TRP A 110 -1.15 2.78 15.07
CA TRP A 110 -2.53 2.69 15.55
C TRP A 110 -3.07 4.07 15.92
N ARG A 111 -2.38 4.77 16.84
CA ARG A 111 -2.79 6.10 17.33
C ARG A 111 -2.96 7.12 16.21
N TRP A 112 -2.14 7.03 15.16
CA TRP A 112 -2.27 7.93 14.03
C TRP A 112 -3.43 7.53 13.11
N LEU A 113 -3.60 6.23 12.84
CA LEU A 113 -4.65 5.72 11.97
C LEU A 113 -6.04 6.00 12.53
N VAL A 114 -6.27 5.73 13.82
CA VAL A 114 -7.60 5.76 14.45
C VAL A 114 -7.94 7.11 15.07
N ASN A 115 -7.07 8.11 14.94
CA ASN A 115 -7.33 9.44 15.50
C ASN A 115 -8.62 10.03 14.88
N PRO A 116 -9.70 10.26 15.65
CA PRO A 116 -10.97 10.77 15.13
C PRO A 116 -10.82 12.12 14.40
N GLN A 117 -9.83 12.92 14.83
CA GLN A 117 -9.50 14.24 14.30
C GLN A 117 -8.46 14.19 13.16
N ARG A 118 -8.07 12.99 12.71
CA ARG A 118 -7.22 12.84 11.52
C ARG A 118 -7.99 13.36 10.32
N LEU A 119 -7.36 14.24 9.55
CA LEU A 119 -7.88 14.74 8.28
C LEU A 119 -7.23 13.96 7.13
N PRO A 120 -7.92 13.02 6.47
CA PRO A 120 -7.46 12.43 5.22
C PRO A 120 -7.46 13.49 4.10
N PRO A 121 -6.77 13.21 2.98
CA PRO A 121 -7.00 13.94 1.74
C PRO A 121 -8.52 14.02 1.44
N GLY A 122 -9.04 15.22 1.20
CA GLY A 122 -10.48 15.50 1.14
C GLY A 122 -10.97 16.41 2.27
N GLY A 123 -10.29 16.39 3.43
CA GLY A 123 -10.43 17.41 4.47
C GLY A 123 -11.52 17.18 5.52
N LEU A 124 -12.29 16.10 5.44
CA LEU A 124 -13.22 15.69 6.48
C LEU A 124 -12.48 14.97 7.62
N PRO A 125 -12.80 15.22 8.91
CA PRO A 125 -12.36 14.40 10.02
C PRO A 125 -12.75 12.93 9.85
N LEU A 126 -11.90 12.02 10.32
CA LEU A 126 -12.16 10.58 10.25
C LEU A 126 -13.49 10.18 10.91
N VAL A 127 -13.86 10.83 12.01
CA VAL A 127 -15.14 10.59 12.69
C VAL A 127 -16.36 10.94 11.82
N GLU A 128 -16.24 11.98 10.99
CA GLU A 128 -17.32 12.35 10.05
C GLU A 128 -17.37 11.36 8.88
N VAL A 129 -16.22 10.86 8.42
CA VAL A 129 -16.14 9.82 7.39
C VAL A 129 -16.74 8.50 7.86
N ALA A 130 -16.55 8.15 9.14
CA ALA A 130 -17.13 6.93 9.72
C ALA A 130 -18.65 7.01 9.92
N GLY A 131 -19.27 8.19 9.76
CA GLY A 131 -20.72 8.35 9.90
C GLY A 131 -21.22 8.54 11.34
N ASP A 132 -20.33 8.59 12.33
CA ASP A 132 -20.70 8.71 13.77
C ASP A 132 -21.38 10.04 14.15
N ASP A 133 -21.36 11.05 13.26
CA ASP A 133 -22.02 12.35 13.49
C ASP A 133 -23.42 12.46 12.84
N LEU A 134 -23.85 11.47 12.02
CA LEU A 134 -25.18 11.47 11.42
C LEU A 134 -26.17 10.72 12.32
N ALA A 135 -26.59 11.42 13.37
CA ALA A 135 -27.71 11.05 14.22
C ALA A 135 -29.04 11.05 13.44
N ASP A 136 -29.24 10.10 12.53
CA ASP A 136 -30.52 9.86 11.88
C ASP A 136 -31.28 8.76 12.62
N PHE A 137 -31.94 9.17 13.71
CA PHE A 137 -33.26 8.76 14.25
C PHE A 137 -33.85 7.35 14.05
N SER A 138 -33.08 6.29 13.79
CA SER A 138 -33.61 4.92 13.85
C SER A 138 -32.60 3.93 14.43
N ASP A 139 -32.69 3.69 15.75
CA ASP A 139 -32.38 2.45 16.49
C ASP A 139 -31.15 1.59 16.10
N GLN A 140 -30.18 2.14 15.39
CA GLN A 140 -28.92 1.50 15.02
C GLN A 140 -27.78 2.41 15.51
N VAL A 141 -26.84 1.79 16.22
CA VAL A 141 -25.83 2.44 17.05
C VAL A 141 -24.82 3.19 16.17
N ALA A 142 -25.09 4.46 15.90
CA ALA A 142 -24.23 5.37 15.13
C ALA A 142 -22.97 5.82 15.90
N GLY A 143 -22.30 4.88 16.56
CA GLY A 143 -21.02 5.10 17.27
C GLY A 143 -20.12 3.87 17.29
N ASP A 144 -20.49 2.81 16.56
CA ASP A 144 -19.78 1.53 16.52
C ASP A 144 -18.73 1.50 15.40
N ASP A 145 -18.91 2.21 14.29
CA ASP A 145 -18.03 2.10 13.11
C ASP A 145 -16.58 2.53 13.38
N LEU A 146 -16.37 3.65 14.09
CA LEU A 146 -15.01 4.07 14.45
C LEU A 146 -14.39 3.19 15.53
N ALA A 147 -15.20 2.62 16.42
CA ALA A 147 -14.75 1.67 17.43
C ALA A 147 -14.34 0.33 16.78
N ASP A 148 -15.15 -0.20 15.88
CA ASP A 148 -14.88 -1.39 15.08
C ASP A 148 -13.64 -1.20 14.21
N PHE A 149 -13.49 -0.04 13.57
CA PHE A 149 -12.27 0.31 12.86
C PHE A 149 -11.06 0.35 13.80
N SER A 150 -11.19 0.93 14.98
CA SER A 150 -10.11 0.99 15.97
C SER A 150 -9.67 -0.39 16.45
N ASP A 151 -10.63 -1.27 16.73
CA ASP A 151 -10.39 -2.64 17.16
C ASP A 151 -9.76 -3.49 16.04
N HIS A 152 -10.22 -3.32 14.81
CA HIS A 152 -9.63 -3.94 13.62
C HIS A 152 -8.15 -3.52 13.45
N VAL A 153 -7.87 -2.21 13.51
CA VAL A 153 -6.50 -1.69 13.40
C VAL A 153 -5.62 -2.21 14.55
N ALA A 154 -6.17 -2.30 15.77
CA ALA A 154 -5.46 -2.86 16.91
C ALA A 154 -5.12 -4.34 16.70
N GLY A 155 -6.07 -5.14 16.19
CA GLY A 155 -5.86 -6.54 15.86
C GLY A 155 -4.77 -6.77 14.79
N GLU A 156 -4.83 -6.03 13.68
CA GLU A 156 -3.85 -6.17 12.59
C GLU A 156 -2.42 -5.75 12.99
N LEU A 157 -2.30 -4.68 13.76
CA LEU A 157 -1.00 -4.18 14.23
C LEU A 157 -0.46 -5.00 15.39
N GLY A 158 -1.32 -5.44 16.31
CA GLY A 158 -0.96 -6.36 17.40
C GLY A 158 -0.49 -7.71 16.86
N GLY A 159 -1.19 -8.27 15.85
CA GLY A 159 -0.76 -9.48 15.16
C GLY A 159 0.60 -9.32 14.44
N TRP A 160 0.93 -8.12 13.97
CA TRP A 160 2.24 -7.85 13.40
C TRP A 160 3.37 -7.84 14.45
N ALA A 161 3.14 -7.18 15.58
CA ALA A 161 4.09 -7.12 16.69
C ALA A 161 4.28 -8.51 17.31
N ALA A 162 3.19 -9.25 17.54
CA ALA A 162 3.23 -10.63 18.03
C ALA A 162 4.03 -11.55 17.08
N ALA A 163 3.88 -11.39 15.75
CA ALA A 163 4.68 -12.16 14.80
C ALA A 163 6.18 -11.84 14.91
N ALA A 164 6.56 -10.61 15.27
CA ALA A 164 7.95 -10.23 15.50
C ALA A 164 8.49 -10.85 16.79
N GLU A 165 7.68 -10.90 17.86
CA GLU A 165 8.02 -11.57 19.11
C GLU A 165 8.19 -13.08 18.93
N GLU A 166 7.21 -13.74 18.31
CA GLU A 166 7.15 -15.20 18.23
C GLU A 166 8.14 -15.79 17.21
N ARG A 167 8.42 -15.06 16.12
CA ARG A 167 9.16 -15.58 14.96
C ARG A 167 10.37 -14.74 14.55
N GLY A 168 10.65 -13.65 15.27
CA GLY A 168 11.71 -12.69 14.97
C GLY A 168 11.26 -11.55 14.06
N GLY A 169 11.81 -10.36 14.29
CA GLY A 169 11.48 -9.15 13.54
C GLY A 169 11.75 -9.25 12.04
N ARG A 170 12.79 -9.99 11.63
CA ARG A 170 13.06 -10.26 10.20
C ARG A 170 11.91 -11.02 9.55
N HIS A 171 11.43 -12.08 10.20
CA HIS A 171 10.32 -12.87 9.66
C HIS A 171 9.06 -12.03 9.51
N ALA A 172 8.69 -11.27 10.54
CA ALA A 172 7.53 -10.39 10.53
C ALA A 172 7.64 -9.32 9.42
N ALA A 173 8.82 -8.72 9.25
CA ALA A 173 9.08 -7.72 8.23
C ALA A 173 9.05 -8.29 6.81
N TRP A 174 9.69 -9.45 6.57
CA TRP A 174 9.68 -10.12 5.27
C TRP A 174 8.27 -10.53 4.84
N ARG A 175 7.48 -11.14 5.73
CA ARG A 175 6.11 -11.54 5.42
C ARG A 175 5.24 -10.32 5.09
N ALA A 176 5.37 -9.25 5.89
CA ALA A 176 4.68 -8.00 5.63
C ALA A 176 5.12 -7.38 4.28
N ALA A 177 6.41 -7.35 4.00
CA ALA A 177 6.95 -6.82 2.75
C ALA A 177 6.49 -7.61 1.52
N ALA A 178 6.46 -8.95 1.60
CA ALA A 178 6.02 -9.79 0.50
C ALA A 178 4.53 -9.58 0.21
N HIS A 179 3.69 -9.50 1.24
CA HIS A 179 2.29 -9.13 1.07
C HIS A 179 2.14 -7.74 0.44
N GLY A 180 2.84 -6.73 0.97
CA GLY A 180 2.80 -5.36 0.46
C GLY A 180 3.30 -5.25 -0.99
N GLY A 181 4.32 -6.03 -1.35
CA GLY A 181 4.87 -6.08 -2.69
C GLY A 181 3.99 -6.81 -3.70
N LEU A 182 3.33 -7.89 -3.30
CA LEU A 182 2.55 -8.75 -4.21
C LEU A 182 1.07 -8.38 -4.28
N ALA A 183 0.39 -8.27 -3.13
CA ALA A 183 -1.03 -7.94 -3.08
C ALA A 183 -1.28 -6.47 -3.49
N CYS A 184 -0.32 -5.59 -3.20
CA CYS A 184 -0.42 -4.17 -3.48
C CYS A 184 0.53 -3.73 -4.61
N HIS A 185 0.97 -4.65 -5.49
CA HIS A 185 1.98 -4.35 -6.53
C HIS A 185 1.61 -3.15 -7.41
N HIS A 186 0.33 -2.81 -7.56
CA HIS A 186 -0.15 -1.65 -8.33
C HIS A 186 -0.35 -0.38 -7.50
N TRP A 187 0.07 -0.35 -6.22
CA TRP A 187 -0.12 0.81 -5.34
C TRP A 187 1.05 1.77 -5.40
N TRP A 188 0.78 3.04 -5.09
CA TRP A 188 1.83 4.02 -4.91
C TRP A 188 2.86 3.53 -3.89
N GLY A 189 4.13 3.59 -4.30
CA GLY A 189 5.26 3.23 -3.46
C GLY A 189 5.85 1.85 -3.71
N THR A 190 5.21 0.99 -4.50
CA THR A 190 5.85 -0.25 -4.97
C THR A 190 6.88 0.02 -6.06
N PRO A 191 7.83 -0.91 -6.32
CA PRO A 191 8.79 -0.81 -7.41
C PRO A 191 8.15 -0.70 -8.81
N THR A 192 6.96 -1.25 -8.98
CA THR A 192 6.20 -1.31 -10.24
C THR A 192 5.32 -0.08 -10.49
N TRP A 193 5.07 0.76 -9.48
CA TRP A 193 4.24 1.95 -9.64
C TRP A 193 4.76 2.93 -10.71
N PRO A 194 6.08 3.23 -10.81
CA PRO A 194 6.58 4.14 -11.84
C PRO A 194 6.30 3.70 -13.27
N SER A 195 6.52 2.41 -13.59
CA SER A 195 6.23 1.90 -14.94
C SER A 195 4.73 1.90 -15.23
N LEU A 196 3.89 1.56 -14.24
CA LEU A 196 2.44 1.64 -14.36
C LEU A 196 1.97 3.07 -14.68
N VAL A 197 2.55 4.09 -14.01
CA VAL A 197 2.24 5.50 -14.30
C VAL A 197 2.68 5.88 -15.72
N ASP A 198 3.84 5.41 -16.17
CA ASP A 198 4.35 5.69 -17.52
C ASP A 198 3.45 5.07 -18.61
N ASP A 199 3.03 3.82 -18.41
CA ASP A 199 2.10 3.12 -19.29
C ASP A 199 0.73 3.81 -19.30
N PHE A 200 0.25 4.27 -18.14
CA PHE A 200 -1.02 4.99 -18.04
C PHE A 200 -0.98 6.31 -18.81
N VAL A 201 0.07 7.11 -18.63
CA VAL A 201 0.22 8.39 -19.35
C VAL A 201 0.34 8.15 -20.86
N THR A 202 1.08 7.13 -21.27
CA THR A 202 1.17 6.72 -22.68
C THR A 202 -0.21 6.35 -23.23
N ALA A 203 -0.99 5.56 -22.49
CA ALA A 203 -2.36 5.21 -22.90
C ALA A 203 -3.26 6.45 -23.04
N LEU A 204 -3.10 7.48 -22.22
CA LEU A 204 -3.88 8.72 -22.33
C LEU A 204 -3.61 9.51 -23.62
N ASP A 205 -2.41 9.41 -24.17
CA ASP A 205 -2.00 10.07 -25.42
C ASP A 205 -2.29 9.22 -26.67
N GLU A 206 -2.57 7.93 -26.48
CA GLU A 206 -2.85 6.97 -27.55
C GLU A 206 -4.31 6.44 -27.49
N PRO A 207 -5.26 7.06 -28.21
CA PRO A 207 -6.66 6.61 -28.20
C PRO A 207 -6.87 5.17 -28.67
N SER A 208 -5.95 4.63 -29.47
CA SER A 208 -5.94 3.24 -29.95
C SER A 208 -5.21 2.26 -29.02
N HIS A 209 -4.69 2.72 -27.87
CA HIS A 209 -3.98 1.87 -26.93
C HIS A 209 -4.88 0.72 -26.45
N ARG A 210 -4.30 -0.49 -26.33
CA ARG A 210 -5.04 -1.73 -26.00
C ARG A 210 -5.87 -1.62 -24.72
N HIS A 211 -5.43 -0.79 -23.77
CA HIS A 211 -6.13 -0.48 -22.52
C HIS A 211 -7.57 -0.01 -22.70
N TRP A 212 -7.85 0.67 -23.82
CA TRP A 212 -9.17 1.21 -24.10
C TRP A 212 -10.13 0.21 -24.75
N GLY A 213 -9.64 -1.00 -25.04
CA GLY A 213 -10.34 -2.06 -25.76
C GLY A 213 -10.28 -1.91 -27.29
N PRO A 214 -10.79 -2.90 -28.05
CA PRO A 214 -10.61 -3.02 -29.50
C PRO A 214 -10.93 -1.78 -30.33
N ASP A 215 -11.88 -0.96 -29.87
CA ASP A 215 -12.30 0.26 -30.57
C ASP A 215 -12.16 1.53 -29.71
N GLY A 216 -11.43 1.52 -28.60
CA GLY A 216 -11.35 2.68 -27.70
C GLY A 216 -12.66 2.95 -26.92
N GLN A 217 -13.53 1.94 -26.81
CA GLN A 217 -14.86 2.07 -26.22
C GLN A 217 -14.84 2.56 -24.76
N ARG A 218 -13.84 2.14 -23.97
CA ARG A 218 -13.70 2.57 -22.57
C ARG A 218 -13.41 4.06 -22.52
N ARG A 219 -12.48 4.53 -23.34
CA ARG A 219 -12.10 5.94 -23.45
C ARG A 219 -13.28 6.83 -23.80
N ARG A 220 -14.14 6.41 -24.74
CA ARG A 220 -15.35 7.16 -25.13
C ARG A 220 -16.42 7.29 -24.04
N ARG A 221 -16.42 6.41 -23.04
CA ARG A 221 -17.37 6.43 -21.92
C ARG A 221 -16.90 7.31 -20.76
N LEU A 222 -15.64 7.74 -20.77
CA LEU A 222 -15.10 8.62 -19.74
C LEU A 222 -15.69 10.02 -19.89
N GLN A 223 -15.87 10.68 -18.75
CA GLN A 223 -16.15 12.11 -18.73
C GLN A 223 -14.99 12.89 -19.36
N PRO A 224 -15.21 14.15 -19.79
CA PRO A 224 -14.14 15.02 -20.23
C PRO A 224 -13.01 15.12 -19.21
N GLU A 225 -11.77 15.19 -19.69
CA GLU A 225 -10.59 15.24 -18.81
C GLU A 225 -10.57 16.52 -17.95
N PRO A 226 -10.38 16.39 -16.63
CA PRO A 226 -10.11 17.53 -15.77
C PRO A 226 -8.78 18.22 -16.14
N ALA A 227 -8.64 19.50 -15.80
CA ALA A 227 -7.45 20.29 -16.13
C ALA A 227 -6.14 19.66 -15.60
N GLN A 228 -6.16 19.08 -14.40
CA GLN A 228 -5.01 18.37 -13.83
C GLN A 228 -4.62 17.11 -14.62
N VAL A 229 -5.57 16.49 -15.33
CA VAL A 229 -5.31 15.30 -16.15
C VAL A 229 -4.78 15.72 -17.53
N ALA A 230 -5.35 16.78 -18.11
CA ALA A 230 -4.97 17.30 -19.44
C ALA A 230 -3.47 17.64 -19.54
N ASP A 231 -2.86 18.16 -18.48
CA ASP A 231 -1.40 18.32 -18.39
C ASP A 231 -0.74 16.98 -18.01
N ARG A 232 -0.34 16.21 -19.03
CA ARG A 232 0.30 14.89 -18.87
C ARG A 232 1.57 14.94 -18.02
N GLY A 233 2.39 15.97 -18.21
CA GLY A 233 3.65 16.14 -17.50
C GLY A 233 3.42 16.39 -16.01
N ALA A 234 2.47 17.28 -15.69
CA ALA A 234 2.07 17.55 -14.31
C ALA A 234 1.39 16.32 -13.69
N LEU A 235 0.46 15.66 -14.38
CA LEU A 235 -0.21 14.45 -13.91
C LEU A 235 0.80 13.37 -13.55
N ARG A 236 1.74 13.06 -14.46
CA ARG A 236 2.80 12.08 -14.24
C ARG A 236 3.59 12.40 -12.97
N LYS A 237 4.03 13.66 -12.83
CA LYS A 237 4.80 14.11 -11.68
C LYS A 237 4.01 13.95 -10.37
N THR A 238 2.73 14.31 -10.36
CA THR A 238 1.84 14.15 -9.21
C THR A 238 1.65 12.69 -8.84
N LEU A 239 1.31 11.82 -9.80
CA LEU A 239 1.13 10.39 -9.56
C LEU A 239 2.42 9.71 -9.05
N LEU A 240 3.59 10.14 -9.49
CA LEU A 240 4.85 9.56 -8.98
C LEU A 240 5.19 10.00 -7.56
N ARG A 241 4.87 11.25 -7.18
CA ARG A 241 5.37 11.86 -5.94
C ARG A 241 4.34 11.91 -4.83
N GLU A 242 3.12 12.28 -5.18
CA GLU A 242 2.06 12.64 -4.24
C GLU A 242 0.67 12.46 -4.90
N PRO A 243 0.22 11.22 -5.20
CA PRO A 243 -1.11 10.99 -5.76
C PRO A 243 -2.24 11.62 -4.95
N TRP A 244 -2.04 11.75 -3.64
CA TRP A 244 -2.97 12.40 -2.72
C TRP A 244 -3.13 13.92 -2.91
N ALA A 245 -2.30 14.55 -3.75
CA ALA A 245 -2.44 15.96 -4.12
C ALA A 245 -3.36 16.16 -5.35
N LEU A 246 -3.88 15.09 -5.94
CA LEU A 246 -4.91 15.19 -6.96
C LEU A 246 -6.18 15.81 -6.38
N GLN A 247 -6.81 16.70 -7.15
CA GLN A 247 -8.14 17.17 -6.83
C GLN A 247 -9.14 16.00 -6.90
N PRO A 248 -10.22 16.00 -6.09
CA PRO A 248 -11.17 14.89 -6.05
C PRO A 248 -11.69 14.47 -7.43
N VAL A 249 -12.05 15.44 -8.28
CA VAL A 249 -12.52 15.17 -9.66
C VAL A 249 -11.44 14.54 -10.54
N ALA A 250 -10.17 14.93 -10.37
CA ALA A 250 -9.05 14.36 -11.13
C ALA A 250 -8.71 12.96 -10.64
N ALA A 251 -8.71 12.72 -9.33
CA ALA A 251 -8.51 11.41 -8.73
C ALA A 251 -9.60 10.43 -9.18
N GLN A 252 -10.88 10.81 -9.07
CA GLN A 252 -12.00 9.99 -9.53
C GLN A 252 -11.88 9.67 -11.02
N TRP A 253 -11.52 10.67 -11.83
CA TRP A 253 -11.33 10.46 -13.26
C TRP A 253 -10.20 9.46 -13.55
N VAL A 254 -9.06 9.57 -12.86
CA VAL A 254 -7.91 8.67 -13.02
C VAL A 254 -8.27 7.22 -12.67
N VAL A 255 -9.04 7.01 -11.59
CA VAL A 255 -9.51 5.66 -11.22
C VAL A 255 -10.51 5.12 -12.24
N ALA A 256 -11.48 5.93 -12.69
CA ALA A 256 -12.44 5.55 -13.72
C ALA A 256 -11.75 5.20 -15.06
N ALA A 257 -10.72 5.96 -15.42
CA ALA A 257 -9.84 5.71 -16.56
C ALA A 257 -9.03 4.42 -16.42
N GLY A 258 -8.96 3.86 -15.22
CA GLY A 258 -8.50 2.50 -14.98
C GLY A 258 -7.00 2.37 -14.81
N ILE A 259 -6.35 3.34 -14.19
CA ILE A 259 -4.92 3.26 -13.86
C ILE A 259 -4.56 1.92 -13.19
N GLY A 260 -5.41 1.46 -12.27
CA GLY A 260 -5.23 0.20 -11.56
C GLY A 260 -5.42 -1.07 -12.40
N TYR A 261 -5.80 -0.98 -13.68
CA TYR A 261 -5.95 -2.14 -14.58
C TYR A 261 -4.77 -2.31 -15.54
N LEU A 262 -3.77 -1.42 -15.49
CA LEU A 262 -2.51 -1.51 -16.25
C LEU A 262 -1.43 -2.27 -15.48
N GLN A 263 -1.84 -3.22 -14.66
CA GLN A 263 -0.95 -3.96 -13.78
C GLN A 263 -0.01 -4.84 -14.63
N PRO A 264 1.32 -4.77 -14.42
CA PRO A 264 2.23 -5.72 -15.03
C PRO A 264 2.03 -7.11 -14.40
N ASP A 265 2.26 -8.16 -15.18
CA ASP A 265 2.24 -9.53 -14.67
C ASP A 265 3.32 -9.71 -13.59
N ILE A 266 3.00 -10.49 -12.55
CA ILE A 266 3.98 -10.87 -11.53
C ILE A 266 4.90 -11.94 -12.13
N PRO A 267 6.23 -11.73 -12.13
CA PRO A 267 7.18 -12.73 -12.63
C PRO A 267 7.03 -14.08 -11.91
N PRO A 268 7.23 -15.22 -12.59
CA PRO A 268 7.28 -16.51 -11.90
C PRO A 268 8.52 -16.59 -10.99
N LEU A 269 8.42 -17.39 -9.93
CA LEU A 269 9.61 -17.70 -9.12
C LEU A 269 10.62 -18.51 -9.94
N PRO A 270 11.94 -18.30 -9.76
CA PRO A 270 12.96 -19.10 -10.41
C PRO A 270 12.80 -20.57 -10.04
N THR A 271 12.96 -21.47 -11.00
CA THR A 271 12.96 -22.91 -10.71
C THR A 271 14.33 -23.35 -10.26
N SER A 272 14.43 -24.43 -9.47
CA SER A 272 15.71 -24.95 -8.96
C SER A 272 16.73 -25.34 -10.05
N ALA A 273 16.31 -25.41 -11.33
CA ALA A 273 17.19 -25.64 -12.47
C ALA A 273 18.01 -24.39 -12.83
N ASP A 274 17.47 -23.19 -12.64
CA ASP A 274 18.05 -21.93 -13.13
C ASP A 274 19.29 -21.49 -12.33
N THR A 275 19.35 -21.85 -11.04
CA THR A 275 20.48 -21.54 -10.14
C THR A 275 21.71 -22.42 -10.37
N SER A 276 21.60 -23.52 -11.12
CA SER A 276 22.74 -24.40 -11.40
C SER A 276 23.66 -23.89 -12.53
N THR A 277 23.18 -22.96 -13.36
CA THR A 277 23.90 -22.51 -14.57
C THR A 277 24.89 -21.36 -14.31
N SER A 278 24.76 -20.64 -13.19
CA SER A 278 25.63 -19.50 -12.85
C SER A 278 26.91 -19.89 -12.10
N ALA A 279 27.02 -21.12 -11.60
CA ALA A 279 28.19 -21.60 -10.85
C ALA A 279 29.28 -22.27 -11.72
N SER A 280 29.03 -22.51 -13.02
CA SER A 280 29.98 -23.23 -13.89
C SER A 280 30.85 -22.33 -14.78
N GLY A 281 30.81 -21.01 -14.58
CA GLY A 281 31.46 -20.01 -15.44
C GLY A 281 32.81 -19.47 -14.96
N VAL A 282 33.48 -20.11 -14.00
CA VAL A 282 34.84 -19.73 -13.59
C VAL A 282 35.70 -20.98 -13.50
N SER A 283 36.46 -21.24 -14.57
CA SER A 283 37.64 -22.10 -14.59
C SER A 283 38.66 -21.50 -15.53
#